data_AF-A0A510KQP2-F1
#
_entry.id   AF-A0A510KQP2-F1
#
_cell.length_a   1.000
_cell.length_b   1.000
_cell.length_c   1.000
_cell.angle_alpha   90.00
_cell.angle_beta   90.00
_cell.angle_gamma   90.00
#
_symmetry.space_group_name_H-M   'P 1'
#
loop_
_entity.id
_entity.type
_entity.pdbx_description
1 polymer ?
#
loop_
_entity_poly.entity_id
_entity_poly.type
_entity_poly.pdbx_seq_one_letter_code
_entity_poly.pdbx_strand_id
1 'polypeptide(L)'
;MIFISHNHKDKKIIEPFANRLSDVYGKDNVFYDSWSIQPGDGIIDKMNKGLSSINYFFFFVSDNSLKSDMVKLEWQNALITSLSDDIKFIPVRLDQSEMPAILKQILYLDVFSNGFETVLRQMIDVIDGNNTYHGEKRTYENVNSKIKVLNKNEIEIEIFATTYMEPIGKYIILTLNEEEELKVECPKEAMFGNGFLKGLEIERNLAKETVNGVIISLHRPLTPGFPLRIIIKSDTEIIFRGIMKAISEEKIVGIPTEVI
;
A
#
# COMPACT_ATOMS: atom_id res chain seq x y z
N MET A 1 17.21 -19.04 14.33
CA MET A 1 16.58 -19.89 13.29
C MET A 1 15.11 -19.54 13.13
N ILE A 2 14.63 -19.51 11.88
CA ILE A 2 13.26 -19.14 11.48
C ILE A 2 12.50 -20.41 11.11
N PHE A 3 11.37 -20.64 11.76
CA PHE A 3 10.49 -21.78 11.52
C PHE A 3 9.17 -21.33 10.90
N ILE A 4 8.75 -21.99 9.82
CA ILE A 4 7.52 -21.70 9.08
C ILE A 4 6.58 -22.90 9.14
N SER A 5 5.61 -22.84 10.04
CA SER A 5 4.60 -23.86 10.23
C SER A 5 3.36 -23.54 9.39
N HIS A 6 2.94 -24.49 8.55
CA HIS A 6 1.79 -24.33 7.66
C HIS A 6 1.16 -25.68 7.30
N ASN A 7 -0.08 -25.67 6.85
CA ASN A 7 -0.71 -26.87 6.30
C ASN A 7 -0.16 -27.17 4.91
N HIS A 8 0.11 -28.44 4.58
CA HIS A 8 0.63 -28.84 3.27
C HIS A 8 -0.21 -28.32 2.08
N LYS A 9 -1.53 -28.19 2.24
CA LYS A 9 -2.41 -27.65 1.19
C LYS A 9 -2.12 -26.18 0.86
N ASP A 10 -1.52 -25.45 1.80
CA ASP A 10 -1.19 -24.02 1.64
C ASP A 10 0.23 -23.80 1.10
N LYS A 11 0.99 -24.88 0.81
CA LYS A 11 2.39 -24.81 0.39
C LYS A 11 2.63 -23.83 -0.76
N LYS A 12 1.73 -23.77 -1.74
CA LYS A 12 1.83 -22.85 -2.89
C LYS A 12 1.87 -21.37 -2.50
N ILE A 13 1.23 -21.00 -1.40
CA ILE A 13 1.17 -19.62 -0.88
C ILE A 13 2.37 -19.36 0.04
N ILE A 14 2.81 -20.38 0.78
CA ILE A 14 3.86 -20.27 1.80
C ILE A 14 5.27 -20.33 1.22
N GLU A 15 5.48 -21.15 0.20
CA GLU A 15 6.78 -21.33 -0.44
C GLU A 15 7.40 -20.01 -0.93
N PRO A 16 6.64 -19.05 -1.53
CA PRO A 16 7.14 -17.71 -1.80
C PRO A 16 7.68 -16.96 -0.56
N PHE A 17 7.00 -17.03 0.60
CA PHE A 17 7.51 -16.42 1.83
C PHE A 17 8.81 -17.08 2.28
N ALA A 18 8.85 -18.40 2.29
CA ALA A 18 10.02 -19.16 2.72
C ALA A 18 11.23 -18.91 1.83
N ASN A 19 11.04 -18.86 0.51
CA ASN A 19 12.11 -18.55 -0.43
C ASN A 19 12.64 -17.14 -0.20
N ARG A 20 11.77 -16.13 -0.04
CA ARG A 20 12.20 -14.75 0.20
C ARG A 20 12.94 -14.58 1.52
N LEU A 21 12.48 -15.24 2.58
CA LEU A 21 13.21 -15.26 3.85
C LEU A 21 14.54 -16.00 3.72
N SER A 22 14.62 -17.07 2.92
CA SER A 22 15.87 -17.78 2.65
C SER A 22 16.86 -16.94 1.85
N ASP A 23 16.38 -16.11 0.92
CA ASP A 23 17.20 -15.16 0.16
C ASP A 23 17.82 -14.10 1.08
N VAL A 24 17.08 -13.65 2.10
CA VAL A 24 17.52 -12.61 3.05
C VAL A 24 18.44 -13.18 4.14
N TYR A 25 18.06 -14.29 4.76
CA TYR A 25 18.71 -14.82 5.96
C TYR A 25 19.57 -16.06 5.70
N GLY A 26 19.57 -16.60 4.49
CA GLY A 26 20.24 -17.85 4.13
C GLY A 26 19.35 -19.07 4.33
N LYS A 27 19.46 -20.03 3.41
CA LYS A 27 18.66 -21.26 3.38
C LYS A 27 18.78 -22.10 4.66
N ASP A 28 19.96 -22.16 5.26
CA ASP A 28 20.21 -22.94 6.48
C ASP A 28 19.54 -22.33 7.73
N ASN A 29 19.05 -21.09 7.65
CA ASN A 29 18.39 -20.40 8.74
C ASN A 29 16.85 -20.45 8.64
N VAL A 30 16.29 -20.96 7.52
CA VAL A 30 14.85 -20.98 7.26
C VAL A 30 14.35 -22.40 7.06
N PHE A 31 13.50 -22.85 7.96
CA PHE A 31 12.93 -24.19 7.96
C PHE A 31 11.45 -24.12 7.57
N TYR A 32 11.15 -24.53 6.33
CA TYR A 32 9.78 -24.61 5.82
C TYR A 32 9.42 -25.98 5.22
N ASP A 33 10.37 -26.65 4.54
CA ASP A 33 10.10 -27.90 3.77
C ASP A 33 10.42 -29.17 4.58
N SER A 34 11.47 -29.14 5.40
CA SER A 34 11.93 -30.31 6.17
C SER A 34 10.93 -30.80 7.23
N TRP A 35 9.83 -30.05 7.43
CA TRP A 35 8.85 -30.25 8.52
C TRP A 35 7.41 -30.00 8.08
N SER A 36 7.06 -30.24 6.80
CA SER A 36 5.66 -30.29 6.40
C SER A 36 4.91 -31.26 7.32
N ILE A 37 3.98 -30.74 8.11
CA ILE A 37 3.21 -31.52 9.09
C ILE A 37 2.19 -32.32 8.29
N GLN A 38 2.27 -33.65 8.37
CA GLN A 38 1.28 -34.53 7.78
C GLN A 38 0.15 -34.79 8.78
N PRO A 39 -1.09 -35.05 8.31
CA PRO A 39 -2.15 -35.53 9.19
C PRO A 39 -1.68 -36.76 9.99
N GLY A 40 -1.74 -36.68 11.31
CA GLY A 40 -1.25 -37.72 12.23
C GLY A 40 0.15 -37.50 12.80
N ASP A 41 0.93 -36.54 12.30
CA ASP A 41 2.23 -36.18 12.87
C ASP A 41 2.08 -35.40 14.17
N GLY A 42 2.88 -35.77 15.17
CA GLY A 42 3.11 -35.02 16.40
C GLY A 42 3.93 -33.74 16.17
N ILE A 43 3.35 -32.56 15.85
CA ILE A 43 4.02 -31.24 15.83
C ILE A 43 4.85 -31.00 17.09
N ILE A 44 4.42 -31.42 18.30
CA ILE A 44 5.26 -31.29 19.51
C ILE A 44 6.49 -32.22 19.46
N ASP A 45 6.33 -33.47 19.04
CA ASP A 45 7.44 -34.43 18.94
C ASP A 45 8.42 -34.09 17.84
N LYS A 46 7.88 -33.53 16.77
CA LYS A 46 8.62 -32.77 15.79
C LYS A 46 9.29 -31.64 16.58
N MET A 47 8.62 -30.60 17.05
CA MET A 47 9.24 -29.40 17.67
C MET A 47 10.38 -29.76 18.65
N ASN A 48 10.19 -30.72 19.55
CA ASN A 48 11.20 -31.18 20.51
C ASN A 48 12.53 -31.67 19.88
N LYS A 49 12.51 -32.19 18.64
CA LYS A 49 13.72 -32.61 17.91
C LYS A 49 14.47 -31.45 17.24
N GLY A 50 13.87 -30.26 17.09
CA GLY A 50 14.43 -29.10 16.40
C GLY A 50 14.50 -27.80 17.23
N LEU A 51 13.95 -27.79 18.45
CA LEU A 51 13.71 -26.59 19.26
C LEU A 51 14.96 -25.93 19.84
N SER A 52 16.10 -26.61 19.94
CA SER A 52 17.29 -26.08 20.64
C SER A 52 17.94 -24.85 19.99
N SER A 53 17.45 -24.39 18.83
CA SER A 53 17.99 -23.23 18.11
C SER A 53 16.94 -22.35 17.41
N ILE A 54 15.64 -22.57 17.66
CA ILE A 54 14.57 -21.74 17.06
C ILE A 54 14.47 -20.41 17.80
N ASN A 55 14.42 -19.30 17.05
CA ASN A 55 14.20 -17.96 17.62
C ASN A 55 12.83 -17.40 17.21
N TYR A 56 12.36 -17.74 16.00
CA TYR A 56 11.12 -17.23 15.42
C TYR A 56 10.27 -18.37 14.91
N PHE A 57 9.02 -18.44 15.37
CA PHE A 57 8.03 -19.44 14.96
C PHE A 57 6.85 -18.75 14.29
N PHE A 58 6.79 -18.79 12.97
CA PHE A 58 5.65 -18.30 12.20
C PHE A 58 4.63 -19.41 12.00
N PHE A 59 3.43 -19.23 12.56
CA PHE A 59 2.34 -20.19 12.46
C PHE A 59 1.27 -19.67 11.51
N PHE A 60 1.22 -20.23 10.30
CA PHE A 60 0.24 -19.84 9.30
C PHE A 60 -1.11 -20.51 9.55
N VAL A 61 -2.14 -19.68 9.69
CA VAL A 61 -3.51 -20.04 10.01
C VAL A 61 -4.40 -19.85 8.78
N SER A 62 -5.01 -20.94 8.34
CA SER A 62 -5.95 -21.04 7.23
C SER A 62 -7.10 -21.97 7.58
N ASP A 63 -8.13 -22.02 6.73
CA ASP A 63 -9.24 -22.97 6.87
C ASP A 63 -8.72 -24.42 6.83
N ASN A 64 -7.69 -24.68 6.00
CA ASN A 64 -7.01 -25.96 5.93
C ASN A 64 -6.29 -26.32 7.24
N SER A 65 -5.58 -25.37 7.84
CA SER A 65 -4.88 -25.62 9.11
C SER A 65 -5.88 -25.87 10.23
N LEU A 66 -6.94 -25.06 10.33
CA LEU A 66 -7.97 -25.17 11.37
C LEU A 66 -8.78 -26.48 11.33
N LYS A 67 -9.07 -26.99 10.13
CA LYS A 67 -9.81 -28.25 9.95
C LYS A 67 -8.96 -29.50 10.12
N SER A 68 -7.64 -29.37 10.17
CA SER A 68 -6.74 -30.51 10.32
C SER A 68 -6.50 -30.86 11.79
N ASP A 69 -6.13 -32.13 12.06
CA ASP A 69 -5.81 -32.62 13.43
C ASP A 69 -4.69 -31.82 14.12
N MET A 70 -3.94 -31.03 13.34
CA MET A 70 -2.99 -29.98 13.74
C MET A 70 -3.58 -28.94 14.73
N VAL A 71 -4.90 -28.76 14.75
CA VAL A 71 -5.63 -27.73 15.52
C VAL A 71 -6.51 -28.33 16.62
N LYS A 72 -6.14 -29.50 17.14
CA LYS A 72 -6.67 -29.89 18.46
C LYS A 72 -6.13 -28.93 19.52
N LEU A 73 -7.04 -28.24 20.22
CA LEU A 73 -6.79 -27.18 21.22
C LEU A 73 -5.71 -27.54 22.25
N GLU A 74 -5.51 -28.83 22.51
CA GLU A 74 -4.48 -29.36 23.42
C GLU A 74 -3.07 -28.92 23.03
N TRP A 75 -2.79 -28.79 21.74
CA TRP A 75 -1.47 -28.36 21.27
C TRP A 75 -1.26 -26.87 21.24
N GLN A 76 -2.29 -26.04 21.10
CA GLN A 76 -2.11 -24.60 21.15
C GLN A 76 -1.69 -24.15 22.56
N ASN A 77 -2.32 -24.73 23.58
CA ASN A 77 -1.95 -24.54 24.98
C ASN A 77 -0.54 -25.07 25.26
N ALA A 78 -0.25 -26.30 24.85
CA ALA A 78 1.08 -26.89 25.07
C ALA A 78 2.17 -26.14 24.30
N LEU A 79 1.92 -25.68 23.07
CA LEU A 79 2.85 -24.91 22.25
C LEU A 79 3.16 -23.58 22.94
N ILE A 80 2.14 -22.77 23.27
CA ILE A 80 2.33 -21.49 23.96
C ILE A 80 3.05 -21.66 25.30
N THR A 81 2.74 -22.74 26.03
CA THR A 81 3.37 -23.04 27.33
C THR A 81 4.79 -23.62 27.19
N SER A 82 5.11 -24.28 26.07
CA SER A 82 6.41 -24.92 25.79
C SER A 82 7.43 -24.01 25.15
N LEU A 83 6.99 -22.88 24.60
CA LEU A 83 7.88 -21.85 24.11
C LEU A 83 8.55 -21.21 25.32
N SER A 84 9.87 -21.35 25.43
CA SER A 84 10.67 -20.54 26.34
C SER A 84 10.50 -19.05 26.01
N ASP A 85 10.72 -18.17 26.98
CA ASP A 85 10.67 -16.69 26.79
C ASP A 85 11.51 -16.20 25.58
N ASP A 86 12.52 -16.97 25.18
CA ASP A 86 13.43 -16.66 24.08
C ASP A 86 12.87 -16.95 22.66
N ILE A 87 11.73 -17.65 22.53
CA ILE A 87 11.13 -17.97 21.22
C ILE A 87 9.95 -17.05 20.95
N LYS A 88 10.05 -16.22 19.90
CA LYS A 88 8.92 -15.42 19.44
C LYS A 88 7.98 -16.26 18.59
N PHE A 89 6.73 -16.39 19.04
CA PHE A 89 5.67 -17.04 18.29
C PHE A 89 4.75 -16.02 17.64
N ILE A 90 4.58 -16.14 16.32
CA ILE A 90 3.88 -15.16 15.49
C ILE A 90 2.82 -15.89 14.65
N PRO A 91 1.53 -15.78 15.00
CA PRO A 91 0.47 -16.25 14.12
C PRO A 91 0.41 -15.40 12.84
N VAL A 92 0.08 -16.04 11.72
CA VAL A 92 -0.05 -15.38 10.41
C VAL A 92 -1.34 -15.85 9.73
N ARG A 93 -2.32 -14.97 9.57
CA ARG A 93 -3.59 -15.31 8.91
C ARG A 93 -3.43 -15.33 7.39
N LEU A 94 -3.86 -16.42 6.74
CA LEU A 94 -3.77 -16.59 5.28
C LEU A 94 -5.07 -16.30 4.53
N ASP A 95 -6.22 -16.60 5.14
CA ASP A 95 -7.52 -16.50 4.48
C ASP A 95 -8.56 -15.88 5.42
N GLN A 96 -9.82 -15.93 5.01
CA GLN A 96 -10.96 -15.40 5.77
C GLN A 96 -11.25 -16.14 7.09
N SER A 97 -10.43 -17.12 7.47
CA SER A 97 -10.61 -17.88 8.70
C SER A 97 -10.54 -17.00 9.94
N GLU A 98 -11.39 -17.31 10.91
CA GLU A 98 -11.30 -16.68 12.21
C GLU A 98 -10.10 -17.21 12.99
N MET A 99 -9.33 -16.27 13.55
CA MET A 99 -8.25 -16.62 14.46
C MET A 99 -8.82 -17.31 15.72
N PRO A 100 -8.31 -18.48 16.13
CA PRO A 100 -8.72 -19.13 17.38
C PRO A 100 -8.60 -18.20 18.59
N ALA A 101 -9.47 -18.37 19.58
CA ALA A 101 -9.57 -17.48 20.74
C ALA A 101 -8.24 -17.28 21.49
N ILE A 102 -7.42 -18.33 21.57
CA ILE A 102 -6.10 -18.26 22.22
C ILE A 102 -5.08 -17.47 21.39
N LEU A 103 -5.16 -17.55 20.06
CA LEU A 103 -4.29 -16.83 19.15
C LEU A 103 -4.73 -15.36 18.98
N LYS A 104 -6.00 -15.04 19.22
CA LYS A 104 -6.51 -13.65 19.24
C LYS A 104 -5.84 -12.80 20.34
N GLN A 105 -5.28 -13.42 21.37
CA GLN A 105 -4.57 -12.71 22.44
C GLN A 105 -3.11 -12.38 22.07
N ILE A 106 -2.61 -12.97 20.98
CA ILE A 106 -1.25 -12.73 20.44
C ILE A 106 -1.40 -11.85 19.20
N LEU A 107 -0.55 -10.82 19.08
CA LEU A 107 -0.52 -10.01 17.87
C LEU A 107 -0.13 -10.89 16.68
N TYR A 108 -0.96 -10.89 15.64
CA TYR A 108 -0.77 -11.72 14.45
C TYR A 108 -0.58 -10.86 13.20
N LEU A 109 0.08 -11.42 12.19
CA LEU A 109 0.22 -10.82 10.86
C LEU A 109 -0.94 -11.27 9.97
N ASP A 110 -1.41 -10.42 9.05
CA ASP A 110 -2.62 -10.68 8.27
C ASP A 110 -2.39 -10.57 6.76
N VAL A 111 -2.09 -11.69 6.11
CA VAL A 111 -1.86 -11.78 4.66
C VAL A 111 -3.15 -11.50 3.91
N PHE A 112 -4.29 -11.96 4.44
CA PHE A 112 -5.59 -11.81 3.80
C PHE A 112 -5.99 -10.34 3.63
N SER A 113 -5.75 -9.51 4.65
CA SER A 113 -6.09 -8.07 4.59
C SER A 113 -4.99 -7.21 3.97
N ASN A 114 -3.72 -7.51 4.24
CA ASN A 114 -2.61 -6.60 3.95
C ASN A 114 -1.77 -7.01 2.73
N GLY A 115 -1.98 -8.22 2.22
CA GLY A 115 -1.27 -8.76 1.07
C GLY A 115 0.14 -9.28 1.39
N PHE A 116 0.72 -9.99 0.43
CA PHE A 116 1.99 -10.70 0.55
C PHE A 116 3.17 -9.79 0.93
N GLU A 117 3.41 -8.73 0.16
CA GLU A 117 4.60 -7.87 0.32
C GLU A 117 4.63 -7.15 1.67
N THR A 118 3.47 -6.66 2.13
CA THR A 118 3.35 -6.00 3.43
C THR A 118 3.69 -6.96 4.55
N VAL A 119 3.12 -8.16 4.53
CA VAL A 119 3.36 -9.16 5.58
C VAL A 119 4.79 -9.69 5.52
N LEU A 120 5.36 -9.91 4.34
CA LEU A 120 6.76 -10.33 4.21
C LEU A 120 7.70 -9.30 4.85
N ARG A 121 7.47 -8.01 4.62
CA ARG A 121 8.21 -6.93 5.29
C ARG A 121 8.04 -7.02 6.80
N GLN A 122 6.81 -7.13 7.29
CA GLN A 122 6.55 -7.26 8.73
C GLN A 122 7.26 -8.48 9.35
N MET A 123 7.33 -9.62 8.64
CA MET A 123 8.07 -10.79 9.09
C MET A 123 9.57 -10.48 9.24
N ILE A 124 10.17 -9.81 8.26
CA ILE A 124 11.58 -9.36 8.31
C ILE A 124 11.79 -8.42 9.50
N ASP A 125 10.88 -7.47 9.72
CA ASP A 125 10.98 -6.54 10.85
C ASP A 125 10.96 -7.26 12.20
N VAL A 126 10.07 -8.24 12.37
CA VAL A 126 10.04 -9.06 13.58
C VAL A 126 11.37 -9.76 13.82
N ILE A 127 11.97 -10.31 12.75
CA ILE A 127 13.23 -11.06 12.80
C ILE A 127 14.41 -10.14 13.14
N ASP A 128 14.42 -8.94 12.58
CA ASP A 128 15.48 -7.95 12.80
C ASP A 128 15.30 -7.15 14.10
N GLY A 129 14.18 -7.32 14.80
CA GLY A 129 13.84 -6.59 16.02
C GLY A 129 13.34 -5.16 15.78
N ASN A 130 12.93 -4.84 14.56
CA ASN A 130 12.32 -3.57 14.18
C ASN A 130 10.84 -3.53 14.53
N ASN A 131 10.27 -2.32 14.59
CA ASN A 131 8.83 -2.16 14.75
C ASN A 131 8.10 -2.58 13.46
N THR A 132 7.13 -3.47 13.58
CA THR A 132 6.31 -3.96 12.46
C THR A 132 5.29 -2.93 11.96
N TYR A 133 5.09 -1.85 12.71
CA TYR A 133 4.36 -0.68 12.27
C TYR A 133 5.24 0.18 11.36
N HIS A 134 5.26 -0.18 10.09
CA HIS A 134 5.55 0.77 9.03
C HIS A 134 4.22 1.40 8.68
N GLY A 135 3.88 2.52 9.31
CA GLY A 135 2.65 3.25 9.03
C GLY A 135 2.43 3.25 7.52
N GLU A 136 1.39 2.53 7.07
CA GLU A 136 1.12 2.42 5.65
C GLU A 136 1.13 3.84 5.11
N LYS A 137 1.93 4.13 4.09
CA LYS A 137 1.74 5.35 3.30
C LYS A 137 0.42 5.22 2.51
N ARG A 138 -0.70 5.01 3.20
CA ARG A 138 -1.98 5.58 2.77
C ARG A 138 -1.89 7.05 3.13
N THR A 139 -1.09 7.80 2.37
CA THR A 139 -1.25 9.26 2.37
C THR A 139 -2.65 9.49 1.84
N TYR A 140 -3.57 9.84 2.73
CA TYR A 140 -4.91 10.24 2.34
C TYR A 140 -4.77 11.48 1.46
N GLU A 141 -5.09 11.34 0.17
CA GLU A 141 -5.12 12.48 -0.73
C GLU A 141 -6.51 13.11 -0.70
N ASN A 142 -6.57 14.26 -0.04
CA ASN A 142 -7.80 15.00 0.19
C ASN A 142 -8.23 15.81 -1.04
N VAL A 143 -7.31 16.17 -1.93
CA VAL A 143 -7.57 16.89 -3.18
C VAL A 143 -7.81 15.88 -4.30
N ASN A 144 -8.98 15.95 -4.90
CA ASN A 144 -9.34 15.15 -6.06
C ASN A 144 -9.74 16.07 -7.21
N SER A 145 -9.76 15.51 -8.41
CA SER A 145 -10.18 16.25 -9.60
C SER A 145 -11.06 15.45 -10.53
N LYS A 146 -11.94 16.15 -11.23
CA LYS A 146 -12.76 15.62 -12.32
C LYS A 146 -12.48 16.42 -13.58
N ILE A 147 -12.39 15.74 -14.70
CA ILE A 147 -12.23 16.36 -16.01
C ILE A 147 -13.38 15.92 -16.91
N LYS A 148 -14.05 16.90 -17.52
CA LYS A 148 -15.08 16.72 -18.52
C LYS A 148 -14.56 17.26 -19.84
N VAL A 149 -14.45 16.40 -20.84
CA VAL A 149 -14.03 16.79 -22.19
C VAL A 149 -15.26 17.24 -22.96
N LEU A 150 -15.41 18.55 -23.18
CA LEU A 150 -16.57 19.08 -23.93
C LEU A 150 -16.39 18.84 -25.43
N ASN A 151 -15.19 19.09 -25.93
CA ASN A 151 -14.76 18.79 -27.29
C ASN A 151 -13.22 18.75 -27.34
N LYS A 152 -12.63 18.57 -28.52
CA LYS A 152 -11.16 18.48 -28.69
C LYS A 152 -10.40 19.72 -28.24
N ASN A 153 -11.06 20.88 -28.21
CA ASN A 153 -10.47 22.18 -27.98
C ASN A 153 -10.94 22.81 -26.66
N GLU A 154 -11.75 22.10 -25.87
CA GLU A 154 -12.34 22.65 -24.65
C GLU A 154 -12.57 21.57 -23.59
N ILE A 155 -12.00 21.80 -22.41
CA ILE A 155 -12.16 20.94 -21.24
C ILE A 155 -12.62 21.75 -20.03
N GLU A 156 -13.45 21.12 -19.21
CA GLU A 156 -13.82 21.60 -17.88
C GLU A 156 -13.13 20.74 -16.83
N ILE A 157 -12.46 21.40 -15.87
CA ILE A 157 -11.78 20.75 -14.76
C ILE A 157 -12.41 21.25 -13.46
N GLU A 158 -12.75 20.32 -12.58
CA GLU A 158 -13.16 20.60 -11.20
C GLU A 158 -12.12 20.02 -10.25
N ILE A 159 -11.45 20.85 -9.46
CA ILE A 159 -10.54 20.43 -8.38
C ILE A 159 -11.25 20.68 -7.05
N PHE A 160 -11.34 19.66 -6.19
CA PHE A 160 -12.14 19.73 -4.97
C PHE A 160 -11.47 19.01 -3.79
N ALA A 161 -11.71 19.52 -2.59
CA ALA A 161 -11.32 18.88 -1.35
C ALA A 161 -12.44 17.96 -0.87
N THR A 162 -12.10 16.75 -0.44
CA THR A 162 -13.09 15.72 -0.07
C THR A 162 -13.48 15.76 1.40
N THR A 163 -12.53 15.97 2.33
CA THR A 163 -12.77 15.83 3.77
C THR A 163 -12.45 17.09 4.57
N TYR A 164 -11.33 17.75 4.29
CA TYR A 164 -10.89 18.92 5.04
C TYR A 164 -10.37 20.04 4.13
N MET A 165 -10.15 21.22 4.71
CA MET A 165 -9.65 22.38 3.99
C MET A 165 -8.18 22.21 3.57
N GLU A 166 -7.86 22.58 2.34
CA GLU A 166 -6.49 22.67 1.84
C GLU A 166 -6.04 24.13 1.83
N PRO A 167 -5.04 24.50 2.66
CA PRO A 167 -4.61 25.89 2.79
C PRO A 167 -3.87 26.38 1.54
N ILE A 168 -3.19 25.49 0.81
CA ILE A 168 -2.38 25.83 -0.36
C ILE A 168 -3.15 25.48 -1.63
N GLY A 169 -3.81 26.48 -2.22
CA GLY A 169 -4.58 26.32 -3.46
C GLY A 169 -3.75 26.52 -4.73
N LYS A 170 -2.55 25.93 -4.84
CA LYS A 170 -1.69 26.05 -6.03
C LYS A 170 -1.66 24.72 -6.79
N TYR A 171 -2.18 24.75 -8.01
CA TYR A 171 -2.35 23.60 -8.88
C TYR A 171 -1.63 23.81 -10.21
N ILE A 172 -1.20 22.72 -10.83
CA ILE A 172 -0.56 22.71 -12.14
C ILE A 172 -1.30 21.71 -13.02
N ILE A 173 -1.87 22.19 -14.12
CA ILE A 173 -2.53 21.37 -15.13
C ILE A 173 -1.49 21.05 -16.19
N LEU A 174 -1.12 19.77 -16.29
CA LEU A 174 -0.09 19.29 -17.19
C LEU A 174 -0.65 19.12 -18.61
N THR A 175 0.07 19.62 -19.60
CA THR A 175 -0.33 19.60 -21.01
C THR A 175 0.88 19.55 -21.95
N LEU A 176 0.70 19.12 -23.20
CA LEU A 176 1.71 19.29 -24.26
C LEU A 176 1.49 20.54 -25.12
N ASN A 177 0.41 21.28 -24.91
CA ASN A 177 0.17 22.54 -25.62
C ASN A 177 1.15 23.63 -25.18
N GLU A 178 1.41 24.58 -26.07
CA GLU A 178 2.15 25.81 -25.76
C GLU A 178 1.26 26.86 -25.09
N GLU A 179 1.86 27.82 -24.39
CA GLU A 179 1.14 28.85 -23.62
C GLU A 179 0.19 29.67 -24.51
N GLU A 180 0.67 30.02 -25.70
CA GLU A 180 -0.02 30.89 -26.64
C GLU A 180 -1.25 30.22 -27.25
N GLU A 181 -1.34 28.89 -27.20
CA GLU A 181 -2.49 28.12 -27.67
C GLU A 181 -3.64 28.10 -26.67
N LEU A 182 -3.37 28.36 -25.39
CA LEU A 182 -4.29 28.10 -24.30
C LEU A 182 -4.95 29.36 -23.75
N LYS A 183 -6.27 29.28 -23.58
CA LYS A 183 -7.05 30.28 -22.84
C LYS A 183 -7.68 29.64 -21.61
N VAL A 184 -7.38 30.21 -20.44
CA VAL A 184 -7.79 29.66 -19.14
C VAL A 184 -8.75 30.60 -18.42
N GLU A 185 -9.88 30.07 -17.97
CA GLU A 185 -10.94 30.83 -17.30
C GLU A 185 -11.32 30.11 -15.98
N CYS A 186 -11.47 30.86 -14.89
CA CYS A 186 -11.96 30.35 -13.60
C CYS A 186 -13.29 31.03 -13.26
N PRO A 187 -14.44 30.60 -13.83
CA PRO A 187 -15.69 31.38 -13.86
C PRO A 187 -16.31 31.66 -12.48
N LYS A 188 -15.88 30.95 -11.43
CA LYS A 188 -16.36 31.12 -10.06
C LYS A 188 -15.35 31.83 -9.15
N GLU A 189 -14.20 32.22 -9.67
CA GLU A 189 -13.17 32.93 -8.91
C GLU A 189 -13.06 34.37 -9.40
N ALA A 190 -13.28 35.33 -8.50
CA ALA A 190 -13.14 36.75 -8.82
C ALA A 190 -11.68 37.16 -9.06
N MET A 191 -10.74 36.48 -8.39
CA MET A 191 -9.30 36.68 -8.53
C MET A 191 -8.60 35.34 -8.36
N PHE A 192 -7.67 35.04 -9.27
CA PHE A 192 -6.80 33.86 -9.21
C PHE A 192 -5.45 34.21 -9.84
N GLY A 193 -4.39 33.58 -9.35
CA GLY A 193 -3.09 33.61 -10.00
C GLY A 193 -3.08 32.66 -11.19
N ASN A 194 -2.58 33.13 -12.33
CA ASN A 194 -2.34 32.34 -13.53
C ASN A 194 -0.86 32.43 -13.91
N GLY A 195 -0.30 31.36 -14.45
CA GLY A 195 1.05 31.34 -15.00
C GLY A 195 1.29 30.10 -15.84
N PHE A 196 2.46 30.01 -16.46
CA PHE A 196 2.82 28.88 -17.30
C PHE A 196 4.24 28.39 -17.00
N LEU A 197 4.44 27.07 -17.06
CA LEU A 197 5.73 26.41 -16.92
C LEU A 197 6.04 25.65 -18.20
N LYS A 198 7.17 25.96 -18.83
CA LYS A 198 7.69 25.22 -19.97
C LYS A 198 8.68 24.15 -19.52
N GLY A 199 8.60 22.97 -20.14
CA GLY A 199 9.63 21.94 -20.01
C GLY A 199 9.74 21.26 -18.64
N LEU A 200 8.62 21.01 -17.97
CA LEU A 200 8.57 20.22 -16.75
C LEU A 200 8.88 18.75 -17.04
N GLU A 201 9.92 18.20 -16.42
CA GLU A 201 10.17 16.75 -16.43
C GLU A 201 9.24 16.06 -15.44
N ILE A 202 8.38 15.18 -15.94
CA ILE A 202 7.56 14.29 -15.12
C ILE A 202 7.95 12.84 -15.36
N GLU A 203 7.76 12.00 -14.36
CA GLU A 203 7.83 10.55 -14.52
C GLU A 203 6.42 9.98 -14.58
N ARG A 204 6.08 9.33 -15.69
CA ARG A 204 4.80 8.67 -15.90
C ARG A 204 5.04 7.29 -16.49
N ASN A 205 4.43 6.27 -15.90
CA ASN A 205 4.60 4.87 -16.32
C ASN A 205 6.08 4.44 -16.41
N LEU A 206 6.94 4.90 -15.48
CA LEU A 206 8.39 4.63 -15.44
C LEU A 206 9.17 5.21 -16.63
N ALA A 207 8.58 6.13 -17.39
CA ALA A 207 9.23 6.89 -18.44
C ALA A 207 9.25 8.38 -18.09
N LYS A 208 10.36 9.05 -18.39
CA LYS A 208 10.42 10.51 -18.31
C LYS A 208 9.71 11.12 -19.53
N GLU A 209 8.82 12.05 -19.28
CA GLU A 209 8.14 12.85 -20.30
C GLU A 209 8.36 14.33 -19.97
N THR A 210 8.65 15.14 -20.97
CA THR A 210 8.72 16.59 -20.85
C THR A 210 7.35 17.17 -21.22
N VAL A 211 6.74 17.89 -20.29
CA VAL A 211 5.41 18.49 -20.46
C VAL A 211 5.44 19.97 -20.10
N ASN A 212 4.44 20.71 -20.53
CA ASN A 212 4.17 22.06 -20.06
C ASN A 212 3.12 22.04 -18.93
N GLY A 213 2.97 23.15 -18.22
CA GLY A 213 2.06 23.25 -17.07
C GLY A 213 1.39 24.61 -16.97
N VAL A 214 0.05 24.62 -16.93
CA VAL A 214 -0.74 25.81 -16.58
C VAL A 214 -0.84 25.89 -15.06
N ILE A 215 -0.31 26.95 -14.45
CA ILE A 215 -0.39 27.20 -13.01
C ILE A 215 -1.69 27.94 -12.70
N ILE A 216 -2.46 27.42 -11.74
CA ILE A 216 -3.61 28.11 -11.16
C ILE A 216 -3.42 28.20 -9.65
N SER A 217 -3.47 29.42 -9.12
CA SER A 217 -3.35 29.70 -7.68
C SER A 217 -4.61 30.38 -7.16
N LEU A 218 -5.26 29.78 -6.18
CA LEU A 218 -6.39 30.37 -5.47
C LEU A 218 -5.90 31.34 -4.39
N HIS A 219 -6.64 32.43 -4.19
CA HIS A 219 -6.45 33.33 -3.06
C HIS A 219 -7.20 32.89 -1.80
N ARG A 220 -8.18 32.00 -1.97
CA ARG A 220 -8.89 31.33 -0.87
C ARG A 220 -8.39 29.89 -0.71
N PRO A 221 -8.55 29.28 0.48
CA PRO A 221 -8.34 27.85 0.60
C PRO A 221 -9.38 27.05 -0.21
N LEU A 222 -9.02 25.82 -0.55
CA LEU A 222 -9.97 24.86 -1.14
C LEU A 222 -10.69 24.13 0.00
N THR A 223 -12.00 24.31 0.11
CA THR A 223 -12.83 23.72 1.17
C THR A 223 -13.84 22.73 0.57
N PRO A 224 -14.22 21.66 1.30
CA PRO A 224 -15.28 20.76 0.85
C PRO A 224 -16.57 21.53 0.52
N GLY A 225 -17.15 21.24 -0.64
CA GLY A 225 -18.33 21.94 -1.18
C GLY A 225 -18.04 23.22 -1.97
N PHE A 226 -16.80 23.73 -1.96
CA PHE A 226 -16.39 24.93 -2.70
C PHE A 226 -15.23 24.62 -3.66
N PRO A 227 -15.49 23.86 -4.74
CA PRO A 227 -14.45 23.44 -5.68
C PRO A 227 -13.87 24.63 -6.47
N LEU A 228 -12.68 24.43 -7.03
CA LEU A 228 -12.13 25.25 -8.10
C LEU A 228 -12.61 24.70 -9.43
N ARG A 229 -13.22 25.57 -10.24
CA ARG A 229 -13.65 25.24 -11.60
C ARG A 229 -12.81 25.99 -12.60
N ILE A 230 -12.21 25.26 -13.52
CA ILE A 230 -11.31 25.77 -14.56
C ILE A 230 -11.88 25.34 -15.90
N ILE A 231 -11.96 26.28 -16.84
CA ILE A 231 -12.26 26.03 -18.24
C ILE A 231 -10.97 26.31 -19.00
N ILE A 232 -10.49 25.33 -19.76
CA ILE A 232 -9.36 25.50 -20.66
C ILE A 232 -9.88 25.34 -22.08
N LYS A 233 -9.66 26.39 -22.89
CA LYS A 233 -9.90 26.42 -24.33
C LYS A 233 -8.58 26.46 -25.06
N SER A 234 -8.53 25.90 -26.26
CA SER A 234 -7.34 25.92 -27.10
C SER A 234 -7.67 26.12 -28.58
N ASP A 235 -6.79 26.79 -29.30
CA ASP A 235 -6.85 26.89 -30.76
C ASP A 235 -6.54 25.53 -31.44
N THR A 236 -5.83 24.66 -30.73
CA THR A 236 -5.44 23.30 -31.14
C THR A 236 -6.10 22.24 -30.26
N GLU A 237 -5.95 20.95 -30.61
CA GLU A 237 -6.40 19.87 -29.74
C GLU A 237 -5.71 19.93 -28.37
N ILE A 238 -6.48 19.85 -27.28
CA ILE A 238 -5.96 19.89 -25.91
C ILE A 238 -5.33 18.54 -25.56
N ILE A 239 -4.04 18.56 -25.22
CA ILE A 239 -3.26 17.38 -24.90
C ILE A 239 -3.02 17.30 -23.39
N PHE A 240 -4.06 16.97 -22.63
CA PHE A 240 -3.99 16.85 -21.16
C PHE A 240 -3.11 15.68 -20.70
N ARG A 241 -2.33 15.90 -19.63
CA ARG A 241 -1.44 14.89 -19.04
C ARG A 241 -1.72 14.58 -17.56
N GLY A 242 -2.38 15.47 -16.82
CA GLY A 242 -2.70 15.25 -15.41
C GLY A 242 -2.78 16.55 -14.65
N ILE A 243 -3.03 16.46 -13.34
CA ILE A 243 -3.05 17.62 -12.45
C ILE A 243 -2.12 17.34 -11.27
N MET A 244 -1.37 18.35 -10.87
CA MET A 244 -0.51 18.32 -9.69
C MET A 244 -0.91 19.41 -8.70
N LYS A 245 -0.65 19.18 -7.41
CA LYS A 245 -0.75 20.20 -6.36
C LYS A 245 0.62 20.49 -5.76
N ALA A 246 0.83 21.72 -5.31
CA ALA A 246 2.00 22.09 -4.52
C ALA A 246 1.84 21.59 -3.08
N ILE A 247 2.88 20.94 -2.54
CA ILE A 247 2.97 20.54 -1.13
C ILE A 247 4.10 21.27 -0.37
N SER A 248 4.98 21.94 -1.11
CA SER A 248 5.96 22.90 -0.59
C SER A 248 6.36 23.86 -1.74
N GLU A 249 7.27 24.79 -1.49
CA GLU A 249 7.74 25.74 -2.51
C GLU A 249 8.36 25.05 -3.73
N GLU A 250 9.06 23.93 -3.53
CA GLU A 250 9.82 23.22 -4.57
C GLU A 250 9.22 21.85 -4.94
N LYS A 251 8.19 21.40 -4.22
CA LYS A 251 7.61 20.06 -4.42
C LYS A 251 6.16 20.12 -4.84
N ILE A 252 5.89 19.39 -5.91
CA ILE A 252 4.57 19.15 -6.48
C ILE A 252 4.31 17.64 -6.53
N VAL A 253 3.05 17.24 -6.36
CA VAL A 253 2.63 15.84 -6.42
C VAL A 253 1.38 15.71 -7.27
N GLY A 254 1.24 14.60 -7.99
CA GLY A 254 0.03 14.31 -8.75
C GLY A 254 -1.18 14.11 -7.83
N ILE A 255 -2.34 14.59 -8.28
CA ILE A 255 -3.62 14.31 -7.62
C ILE A 255 -4.45 13.33 -8.47
N PRO A 256 -5.34 12.54 -7.85
CA PRO A 256 -6.28 11.71 -8.58
C PRO A 256 -7.16 12.55 -9.52
N THR A 257 -7.31 12.07 -10.75
CA THR A 257 -8.18 12.69 -11.77
C THR A 257 -9.11 11.63 -12.36
N GLU A 258 -10.42 11.86 -12.24
CA GLU A 258 -11.47 11.07 -12.86
C GLU A 258 -11.94 11.74 -14.16
N VAL A 259 -12.02 10.99 -15.25
CA VAL A 259 -12.60 11.47 -16.52
C VAL A 259 -14.09 11.15 -16.52
N ILE A 260 -14.94 12.17 -16.72
CA ILE A 260 -16.41 12.09 -16.66
C ILE A 260 -17.11 12.58 -17.92
#